data_AF-A0A1G7FTJ9-F1
#
_entry.id   AF-A0A1G7FTJ9-F1
#
_cell.length_a   1.000
_cell.length_b   1.000
_cell.length_c   1.000
_cell.angle_alpha   90.00
_cell.angle_beta   90.00
_cell.angle_gamma   90.00
#
_symmetry.space_group_name_H-M   'P 1'
#
loop_
_entity.id
_entity.type
_entity.pdbx_description
1 polymer ?
#
loop_
_entity_poly.entity_id
_entity_poly.type
_entity_poly.pdbx_seq_one_letter_code
_entity_poly.pdbx_strand_id
1 'polypeptide(L)'
;MDTTLLHQYQLVLSSREALLNYCETIRPEHLAQPIPSYNNDSMGSLMRHVANTYLGWLLNFLQQEQHPYFTEDNHKNLPAIRSMFEQVNLVVNNFLQQYKDDLTAPLNLPREGETKLTLTPLELFTHVITHEYHHKGQLANMSRQLGYIPVDTDVIRD
;
A
#
# COMPACT_ATOMS: atom_id res chain seq x y z
N MET A 1 -21.64 6.08 5.93
CA MET A 1 -20.73 4.96 5.59
C MET A 1 -19.31 5.48 5.44
N ASP A 2 -19.13 6.67 4.89
CA ASP A 2 -17.81 7.31 4.68
C ASP A 2 -17.01 7.53 5.95
N THR A 3 -17.67 7.98 7.03
CA THR A 3 -17.02 8.12 8.34
C THR A 3 -16.42 6.80 8.81
N THR A 4 -17.08 5.67 8.52
CA THR A 4 -16.57 4.34 8.85
C THR A 4 -15.32 4.00 8.05
N LEU A 5 -15.30 4.25 6.74
CA LEU A 5 -14.11 3.98 5.91
C LEU A 5 -12.94 4.92 6.23
N LEU A 6 -13.22 6.18 6.58
CA LEU A 6 -12.18 7.11 7.06
C LEU A 6 -11.57 6.63 8.37
N HIS A 7 -12.37 6.19 9.35
CA HIS A 7 -11.87 5.58 10.58
C HIS A 7 -11.12 4.28 10.30
N GLN A 8 -11.60 3.44 9.37
CA GLN A 8 -10.89 2.24 8.95
C GLN A 8 -9.53 2.59 8.35
N TYR A 9 -9.46 3.63 7.51
CA TYR A 9 -8.18 4.06 6.95
C TYR A 9 -7.25 4.63 8.03
N GLN A 10 -7.76 5.32 9.05
CA GLN A 10 -6.95 5.74 10.21
C GLN A 10 -6.32 4.53 10.94
N LEU A 11 -7.03 3.41 11.05
CA LEU A 11 -6.46 2.17 11.58
C LEU A 11 -5.33 1.64 10.68
N VAL A 12 -5.51 1.70 9.35
CA VAL A 12 -4.45 1.36 8.38
C VAL A 12 -3.24 2.26 8.57
N LEU A 13 -3.42 3.58 8.66
CA LEU A 13 -2.34 4.54 8.88
C LEU A 13 -1.57 4.24 10.16
N SER A 14 -2.29 4.05 11.27
CA SER A 14 -1.71 3.74 12.57
C SER A 14 -0.89 2.44 12.54
N SER A 15 -1.44 1.44 11.86
CA SER A 15 -0.82 0.13 11.65
C SER A 15 0.41 0.21 10.73
N ARG A 16 0.37 1.00 9.65
CA ARG A 16 1.50 1.25 8.75
C ARG A 16 2.62 2.00 9.48
N GLU A 17 2.27 2.98 10.31
CA GLU A 17 3.23 3.75 11.08
C GLU A 17 4.00 2.86 12.08
N ALA A 18 3.36 1.86 12.68
CA ALA A 18 4.04 0.87 13.50
C ALA A 18 5.12 0.10 12.71
N LEU A 19 4.82 -0.30 11.48
CA LEU A 19 5.80 -0.94 10.59
C LEU A 19 6.94 0.03 10.23
N LEU A 20 6.63 1.28 9.85
CA LEU A 20 7.64 2.26 9.47
C LEU A 20 8.57 2.62 10.64
N ASN A 21 8.02 2.72 11.85
CA ASN A 21 8.81 2.93 13.06
C ASN A 21 9.69 1.73 13.40
N TYR A 22 9.20 0.50 13.19
CA TYR A 22 10.03 -0.68 13.30
C TYR A 22 11.19 -0.67 12.30
N CYS A 23 10.94 -0.24 11.06
CA CYS A 23 11.98 -0.12 10.04
C CYS A 23 13.10 0.87 10.42
N GLU A 24 12.89 1.83 11.33
CA GLU A 24 13.97 2.69 11.87
C GLU A 24 15.02 1.88 12.66
N THR A 25 14.65 0.69 13.16
CA THR A 25 15.57 -0.23 13.86
C THR A 25 16.33 -1.16 12.91
N ILE A 26 15.94 -1.19 11.64
CA ILE A 26 16.56 -1.99 10.59
C ILE A 26 17.70 -1.19 9.97
N ARG A 27 18.85 -1.85 9.76
CA ARG A 27 19.97 -1.20 9.08
C ARG A 27 19.56 -0.76 7.66
N PRO A 28 19.90 0.47 7.22
CA PRO A 28 19.47 0.99 5.93
C PRO A 28 19.79 0.06 4.75
N GLU A 29 20.96 -0.59 4.75
CA GLU A 29 21.36 -1.52 3.70
C GLU A 29 20.47 -2.77 3.62
N HIS A 30 19.89 -3.19 4.74
CA HIS A 30 18.98 -4.34 4.81
C HIS A 30 17.60 -4.02 4.24
N LEU A 31 17.17 -2.75 4.22
CA LEU A 31 15.90 -2.37 3.59
C LEU A 31 15.93 -2.60 2.08
N ALA A 32 17.07 -2.37 1.45
CA ALA A 32 17.29 -2.57 0.01
C ALA A 32 17.91 -3.94 -0.33
N GLN A 33 18.16 -4.79 0.66
CA GLN A 33 18.81 -6.09 0.45
C GLN A 33 17.84 -7.08 -0.20
N PRO A 34 18.20 -7.69 -1.36
CA PRO A 34 17.44 -8.77 -1.97
C PRO A 34 17.34 -10.00 -1.07
N ILE A 35 16.16 -10.60 -0.99
CA ILE A 35 15.91 -11.84 -0.25
C ILE A 35 15.53 -12.95 -1.23
N PRO A 36 16.35 -14.02 -1.37
CA PRO A 36 16.11 -15.08 -2.37
C PRO A 36 14.75 -15.75 -2.28
N SER A 37 14.19 -15.92 -1.08
CA SER A 37 12.87 -16.55 -0.91
C SER A 37 11.70 -15.67 -1.35
N TYR A 38 11.95 -14.41 -1.72
CA TYR A 38 10.97 -13.44 -2.20
C TYR A 38 11.32 -12.99 -3.62
N ASN A 39 11.70 -13.92 -4.50
CA ASN A 39 12.08 -13.60 -5.89
C ASN A 39 13.20 -12.55 -6.01
N ASN A 40 14.09 -12.49 -5.01
CA ASN A 40 15.12 -11.46 -4.88
C ASN A 40 14.57 -10.02 -4.73
N ASP A 41 13.32 -9.85 -4.28
CA ASP A 41 12.82 -8.56 -3.81
C ASP A 41 13.43 -8.19 -2.45
N SER A 42 13.44 -6.89 -2.18
CA SER A 42 13.84 -6.31 -0.90
C SER A 42 12.60 -5.82 -0.13
N MET A 43 12.78 -5.52 1.17
CA MET A 43 11.70 -4.92 1.95
C MET A 43 11.23 -3.60 1.33
N GLY A 44 12.18 -2.78 0.86
CA GLY A 44 11.92 -1.55 0.12
C GLY A 44 11.11 -1.80 -1.16
N SER A 45 11.54 -2.74 -2.02
CA SER A 45 10.85 -2.99 -3.29
C SER A 45 9.41 -3.48 -3.06
N LEU A 46 9.18 -4.25 -2.00
CA LEU A 46 7.84 -4.70 -1.62
C LEU A 46 6.96 -3.57 -1.07
N MET A 47 7.50 -2.65 -0.27
CA MET A 47 6.77 -1.44 0.16
C MET A 47 6.41 -0.54 -1.03
N ARG A 48 7.30 -0.43 -2.03
CA ARG A 48 7.01 0.26 -3.29
C ARG A 48 5.91 -0.42 -4.09
N HIS A 49 5.92 -1.75 -4.16
CA HIS A 49 4.84 -2.52 -4.78
C HIS A 49 3.48 -2.22 -4.12
N VAL A 50 3.42 -2.19 -2.80
CA VAL A 50 2.20 -1.80 -2.06
C VAL A 50 1.76 -0.39 -2.43
N ALA A 51 2.65 0.60 -2.40
CA ALA A 51 2.31 1.97 -2.76
C ALA A 51 1.83 2.10 -4.22
N ASN A 52 2.49 1.41 -5.15
CA ASN A 52 2.07 1.37 -6.55
C ASN A 52 0.72 0.66 -6.74
N THR A 53 0.37 -0.28 -5.86
CA THR A 53 -0.96 -0.92 -5.88
C THR A 53 -2.06 0.09 -5.55
N TYR A 54 -1.84 0.98 -4.58
CA TYR A 54 -2.76 2.09 -4.30
C TYR A 54 -2.90 3.05 -5.49
N LEU A 55 -1.78 3.50 -6.07
CA LEU A 55 -1.79 4.38 -7.25
C LEU A 55 -2.47 3.70 -8.44
N GLY A 56 -2.19 2.41 -8.65
CA GLY A 56 -2.78 1.62 -9.72
C GLY A 56 -4.28 1.63 -9.60
N TRP A 57 -4.83 1.11 -8.50
CA TRP A 57 -6.26 0.87 -8.36
C TRP A 57 -7.09 2.11 -8.06
N LEU A 58 -6.59 3.04 -7.23
CA LEU A 58 -7.38 4.18 -6.77
C LEU A 58 -7.17 5.45 -7.59
N LEU A 59 -6.13 5.51 -8.43
CA LEU A 59 -5.81 6.68 -9.24
C LEU A 59 -5.80 6.34 -10.72
N ASN A 60 -4.83 5.55 -11.18
CA ASN A 60 -4.57 5.32 -12.59
C ASN A 60 -5.63 4.48 -13.29
N PHE A 61 -6.21 3.51 -12.59
CA PHE A 61 -7.23 2.63 -13.15
C PHE A 61 -8.58 3.34 -13.36
N LEU A 62 -8.78 4.49 -12.70
CA LEU A 62 -9.97 5.32 -12.81
C LEU A 62 -9.84 6.44 -13.84
N GLN A 63 -8.62 6.72 -14.32
CA GLN A 63 -8.31 7.86 -15.17
C GLN A 63 -7.95 7.43 -16.60
N GLN A 64 -8.20 8.32 -17.55
CA GLN A 64 -7.78 8.12 -18.95
C GLN A 64 -6.28 8.38 -19.12
N GLU A 65 -5.74 9.35 -18.39
CA GLU A 65 -4.31 9.66 -18.36
C GLU A 65 -3.68 9.05 -17.11
N GLN A 66 -2.55 8.37 -17.27
CA GLN A 66 -1.88 7.68 -16.16
C GLN A 66 -0.83 8.57 -15.49
N HIS A 67 -0.87 8.62 -14.17
CA HIS A 67 0.18 9.19 -13.35
C HIS A 67 1.36 8.22 -13.25
N PRO A 68 2.60 8.73 -13.16
CA PRO A 68 3.78 7.87 -13.02
C PRO A 68 3.75 7.10 -11.70
N TYR A 69 4.13 5.82 -11.76
CA TYR A 69 4.38 4.99 -10.59
C TYR A 69 5.71 5.36 -9.92
N PHE A 70 5.86 4.96 -8.65
CA PHE A 70 7.12 5.06 -7.92
C PHE A 70 8.19 4.15 -8.54
N THR A 71 9.40 4.70 -8.68
CA THR A 71 10.56 4.06 -9.31
C THR A 71 11.45 3.38 -8.27
N GLU A 72 12.52 2.74 -8.74
CA GLU A 72 13.46 2.07 -7.85
C GLU A 72 14.17 3.00 -6.86
N ASP A 73 14.29 4.29 -7.16
CA ASP A 73 14.94 5.24 -6.25
C ASP A 73 14.08 5.53 -5.01
N ASN A 74 12.75 5.40 -5.12
CA ASN A 74 11.83 5.73 -4.03
C ASN A 74 11.86 4.74 -2.86
N HIS A 75 12.55 3.61 -2.99
CA HIS A 75 12.53 2.55 -1.96
C HIS A 75 13.88 2.26 -1.31
N LYS A 76 14.91 3.06 -1.61
CA LYS A 76 16.28 2.81 -1.15
C LYS A 76 16.53 3.21 0.29
N ASN A 77 15.67 4.05 0.87
CA ASN A 77 15.78 4.49 2.26
C ASN A 77 14.40 4.81 2.85
N LEU A 78 14.34 4.79 4.18
CA LEU A 78 13.09 4.96 4.93
C LEU A 78 12.45 6.35 4.74
N PRO A 79 13.19 7.48 4.70
CA PRO A 79 12.61 8.78 4.35
C PRO A 79 11.87 8.78 3.00
N ALA A 80 12.47 8.21 1.95
CA ALA A 80 11.84 8.11 0.64
C ALA A 80 10.56 7.24 0.67
N ILE A 81 10.59 6.14 1.44
CA ILE A 81 9.43 5.27 1.65
C ILE A 81 8.31 6.00 2.39
N ARG A 82 8.63 6.82 3.41
CA ARG A 82 7.63 7.63 4.12
C ARG A 82 6.96 8.62 3.17
N SER A 83 7.75 9.37 2.39
CA SER A 83 7.21 10.32 1.40
C SER A 83 6.36 9.66 0.31
N MET A 84 6.68 8.41 -0.04
CA MET A 84 5.87 7.61 -0.96
C MET A 84 4.48 7.30 -0.34
N PHE A 85 4.43 6.89 0.93
CA PHE A 85 3.16 6.64 1.61
C PHE A 85 2.37 7.91 1.95
N GLU A 86 3.02 9.06 2.12
CA GLU A 86 2.33 10.36 2.21
C GLU A 86 1.54 10.65 0.93
N GLN A 87 2.10 10.38 -0.24
CA GLN A 87 1.39 10.51 -1.51
C GLN A 87 0.24 9.50 -1.64
N VAL A 88 0.44 8.26 -1.18
CA VAL A 88 -0.65 7.27 -1.08
C VAL A 88 -1.79 7.79 -0.21
N ASN A 89 -1.50 8.47 0.90
CA ASN A 89 -2.54 9.04 1.76
C ASN A 89 -3.39 10.09 1.04
N LEU A 90 -2.77 10.92 0.21
CA LEU A 90 -3.50 11.89 -0.62
C LEU A 90 -4.41 11.18 -1.63
N VAL A 91 -3.91 10.13 -2.28
CA VAL A 91 -4.69 9.32 -3.23
C VAL A 91 -5.91 8.69 -2.54
N VAL A 92 -5.72 8.04 -1.39
CA VAL A 92 -6.82 7.40 -0.65
C VAL A 92 -7.84 8.44 -0.18
N ASN A 93 -7.40 9.57 0.37
CA ASN A 93 -8.30 10.62 0.84
C ASN A 93 -9.13 11.20 -0.32
N ASN A 94 -8.51 11.47 -1.46
CA ASN A 94 -9.20 11.97 -2.65
C ASN A 94 -10.22 10.94 -3.16
N PHE A 95 -9.84 9.67 -3.21
CA PHE A 95 -10.73 8.58 -3.61
C PHE A 95 -11.95 8.46 -2.69
N LEU A 96 -11.74 8.41 -1.37
CA LEU A 96 -12.84 8.31 -0.40
C LEU A 96 -13.74 9.55 -0.45
N GLN A 97 -13.18 10.74 -0.65
CA GLN A 97 -13.95 11.96 -0.82
C GLN A 97 -14.79 11.95 -2.11
N GLN A 98 -14.24 11.43 -3.20
CA GLN A 98 -14.93 11.35 -4.49
C GLN A 98 -16.12 10.40 -4.45
N TYR A 99 -16.02 9.27 -3.75
CA TYR A 99 -17.05 8.22 -3.71
C TYR A 99 -17.87 8.18 -2.42
N LYS A 100 -17.80 9.24 -1.62
CA LYS A 100 -18.50 9.34 -0.33
C LYS A 100 -20.03 9.12 -0.46
N ASP A 101 -20.64 9.61 -1.52
CA ASP A 101 -22.10 9.58 -1.61
C ASP A 101 -22.64 8.19 -2.03
N ASP A 102 -21.83 7.37 -2.72
CA ASP A 102 -22.16 5.99 -3.09
C ASP A 102 -20.90 5.14 -3.35
N LEU A 103 -20.62 4.24 -2.42
CA LEU A 103 -19.50 3.30 -2.48
C LEU A 103 -19.83 1.99 -3.20
N THR A 104 -21.09 1.80 -3.60
CA THR A 104 -21.63 0.57 -4.19
C THR A 104 -21.99 0.73 -5.66
N ALA A 105 -22.05 1.96 -6.16
CA ALA A 105 -22.19 2.26 -7.58
C ALA A 105 -21.07 1.59 -8.40
N PRO A 106 -21.40 0.76 -9.41
CA PRO A 106 -20.40 0.12 -10.23
C PRO A 106 -19.62 1.12 -11.09
N LEU A 107 -18.29 1.00 -11.07
CA LEU A 107 -17.36 1.68 -11.96
C LEU A 107 -16.99 0.74 -13.10
N ASN A 108 -17.13 1.23 -14.34
CA ASN A 108 -16.72 0.48 -15.52
C ASN A 108 -15.32 0.90 -15.92
N LEU A 109 -14.36 0.00 -15.71
CA LEU A 109 -12.96 0.31 -15.77
C LEU A 109 -12.42 -0.14 -17.14
N PRO A 110 -11.74 0.75 -17.87
CA PRO A 110 -11.20 0.40 -19.18
C PRO A 110 -10.10 -0.65 -19.01
N ARG A 111 -10.22 -1.75 -19.74
CA ARG A 111 -9.16 -2.75 -19.89
C ARG A 111 -8.92 -2.95 -21.37
N GLU A 112 -7.68 -2.73 -21.84
CA GLU A 112 -7.36 -2.89 -23.26
C GLU A 112 -7.61 -4.34 -23.70
N GLY A 113 -8.40 -4.52 -24.76
CA GLY A 113 -8.60 -5.81 -25.44
C GLY A 113 -9.52 -6.84 -24.76
N GLU A 114 -10.11 -6.55 -23.60
CA GLU A 114 -10.94 -7.50 -22.83
C GLU A 114 -12.32 -6.93 -22.44
N THR A 115 -13.17 -7.78 -21.86
CA THR A 115 -14.39 -7.38 -21.16
C THR A 115 -14.08 -6.32 -20.10
N LYS A 116 -14.85 -5.22 -20.09
CA LYS A 116 -14.73 -4.16 -19.08
C LYS A 116 -14.78 -4.78 -17.68
N LEU A 117 -13.84 -4.40 -16.83
CA LEU A 117 -13.86 -4.80 -15.43
C LEU A 117 -14.84 -3.88 -14.70
N THR A 118 -15.86 -4.46 -14.08
CA THR A 118 -16.85 -3.72 -13.30
C THR A 118 -16.60 -3.98 -11.81
N LEU A 119 -16.24 -2.93 -11.07
CA LEU A 119 -15.95 -2.97 -9.64
C LEU A 119 -16.60 -1.79 -8.94
N THR A 120 -16.88 -1.93 -7.66
CA THR A 120 -17.39 -0.85 -6.80
C THR A 120 -16.23 -0.12 -6.08
N PRO A 121 -16.43 1.14 -5.68
CA PRO A 121 -15.45 1.84 -4.85
C PRO A 121 -15.09 1.08 -3.56
N LEU A 122 -16.08 0.41 -2.95
CA LEU A 122 -15.86 -0.41 -1.75
C LEU A 122 -14.92 -1.59 -2.02
N GLU A 123 -15.08 -2.29 -3.14
CA GLU A 123 -14.19 -3.39 -3.53
C GLU A 123 -12.76 -2.91 -3.78
N LEU A 124 -12.60 -1.78 -4.49
CA LEU A 124 -11.29 -1.18 -4.75
C LEU A 124 -10.59 -0.77 -3.45
N PHE A 125 -11.28 -0.06 -2.56
CA PHE A 125 -10.72 0.35 -1.27
C PHE A 125 -10.36 -0.87 -0.40
N THR A 126 -11.26 -1.85 -0.33
CA THR A 126 -11.05 -3.09 0.44
C THR A 126 -9.86 -3.87 -0.11
N HIS A 127 -9.73 -3.97 -1.43
CA HIS A 127 -8.62 -4.66 -2.08
C HIS A 127 -7.28 -4.05 -1.67
N VAL A 128 -7.11 -2.73 -1.80
CA VAL A 128 -5.80 -2.11 -1.53
C VAL A 128 -5.40 -2.19 -0.06
N ILE A 129 -6.34 -2.04 0.88
CA ILE A 129 -6.01 -2.15 2.31
C ILE A 129 -5.67 -3.60 2.70
N THR A 130 -6.43 -4.58 2.20
CA THR A 130 -6.16 -6.00 2.51
C THR A 130 -4.85 -6.47 1.87
N HIS A 131 -4.53 -5.96 0.67
CA HIS A 131 -3.27 -6.19 -0.01
C HIS A 131 -2.07 -5.59 0.76
N GLU A 132 -2.23 -4.40 1.36
CA GLU A 132 -1.22 -3.85 2.27
C GLU A 132 -0.97 -4.79 3.46
N TYR A 133 -2.01 -5.26 4.16
CA TYR A 133 -1.84 -6.21 5.27
C TYR A 133 -1.18 -7.52 4.85
N HIS A 134 -1.54 -8.06 3.68
CA HIS A 134 -0.90 -9.24 3.11
C HIS A 134 0.62 -9.04 3.01
N HIS A 135 1.06 -7.92 2.41
CA HIS A 135 2.49 -7.64 2.26
C HIS A 135 3.17 -7.20 3.55
N LYS A 136 2.47 -6.61 4.52
CA LYS A 136 3.02 -6.37 5.86
C LYS A 136 3.41 -7.67 6.56
N GLY A 137 2.60 -8.72 6.44
CA GLY A 137 2.95 -10.05 6.92
C GLY A 137 4.21 -10.61 6.24
N GLN A 138 4.39 -10.34 4.95
CA GLN A 138 5.61 -10.69 4.23
C GLN A 138 6.82 -9.88 4.72
N LEU A 139 6.68 -8.57 4.91
CA LEU A 139 7.75 -7.69 5.41
C LEU A 139 8.26 -8.12 6.80
N ALA A 140 7.35 -8.50 7.71
CA ALA A 140 7.73 -9.06 9.00
C ALA A 140 8.59 -10.32 8.84
N ASN A 141 8.19 -11.24 7.95
CA ASN A 141 8.95 -12.46 7.66
C ASN A 141 10.29 -12.19 6.95
N MET A 142 10.33 -11.24 6.02
CA MET A 142 11.56 -10.78 5.37
C MET A 142 12.56 -10.26 6.41
N SER A 143 12.11 -9.40 7.34
CA SER A 143 12.97 -8.89 8.40
C SER A 143 13.51 -10.00 9.31
N ARG A 144 12.72 -11.04 9.58
CA ARG A 144 13.16 -12.21 10.36
C ARG A 144 14.30 -12.97 9.66
N GLN A 145 14.25 -13.12 8.35
CA GLN A 145 15.34 -13.74 7.58
C GLN A 145 16.63 -12.92 7.59
N LEU A 146 16.51 -11.59 7.76
CA LEU A 146 17.64 -10.68 7.90
C LEU A 146 18.18 -10.60 9.35
N GLY A 147 17.65 -11.42 10.27
CA GLY A 147 18.11 -11.54 11.65
C GLY A 147 17.41 -10.61 12.64
N TYR A 148 16.31 -9.96 12.27
CA TYR A 148 15.55 -9.08 13.15
C TYR A 148 14.40 -9.83 13.86
N ILE A 149 13.91 -9.26 14.96
CA ILE A 149 12.70 -9.70 15.64
C ILE A 149 11.59 -8.71 15.26
N PRO A 150 10.62 -9.09 14.41
CA PRO A 150 9.56 -8.18 13.99
C PRO A 150 8.64 -7.81 15.15
N VAL A 151 8.20 -6.55 15.16
CA VAL A 151 7.14 -6.07 16.05
C VAL A 151 5.76 -6.49 15.54
N ASP A 152 4.75 -6.41 16.41
CA ASP A 152 3.37 -6.48 15.96
C ASP A 152 3.01 -5.23 15.16
N THR A 153 2.46 -5.44 13.97
CA THR A 153 2.02 -4.37 13.07
C THR A 153 0.54 -4.49 12.74
N ASP A 154 -0.24 -5.30 13.45
CA ASP A 154 -1.68 -5.45 13.24
C ASP A 154 -2.45 -4.15 13.60
N VAL A 155 -3.74 -4.11 13.27
CA VAL A 155 -4.64 -3.04 13.74
C VAL A 155 -4.85 -3.10 15.25
N ILE A 156 -4.93 -4.31 15.80
CA ILE A 156 -5.00 -4.60 17.23
C ILE A 156 -3.59 -4.96 17.67
N ARG A 157 -2.95 -4.07 18.42
CA ARG A 157 -1.59 -4.26 18.94
C ARG A 157 -1.47 -3.59 20.30
N ASP A 158 -0.58 -4.13 21.13
CA ASP A 158 -0.30 -3.66 22.50
C ASP A 158 0.57 -2.40 22.54
#